data_AF-A0A519TH05-F1
#
_entry.id   AF-A0A519TH05-F1
#
_cell.length_a   1.000
_cell.length_b   1.000
_cell.length_c   1.000
_cell.angle_alpha   90.00
_cell.angle_beta   90.00
_cell.angle_gamma   90.00
#
_symmetry.space_group_name_H-M   'P 1'
#
loop_
_entity.id
_entity.type
_entity.pdbx_description
1 polymer ?
#
loop_
_entity_poly.entity_id
_entity_poly.type
_entity_poly.pdbx_seq_one_letter_code
_entity_poly.pdbx_strand_id
1 'polypeptide(L)'
;LNGQPGAIAGQPETRYFMEVPTPNDEVGQALRQQGVVDYTSPDGTPVAGPNPKNGTQLGYVIDCTPAAYEYFKKQPYVKSIEVYDPNGPDARLFPDAADLHYVEGNQINNVLSITPRGWRVDDYGPLPVPHKGQTITLSPANAAIYYKIVSQYEHNDNVKWDAATGMIMQNDKPLTSYLIKQNYYFMMGDNRHNSEDSRFWGFVPEDHIVGKAVLIWLSVDPFGDFWHKVRWSRLFRTID
;
A
#
# COMPACT_ATOMS: atom_id res chain seq x y z
N LEU A 1 -9.23 -9.51 -2.47
CA LEU A 1 -8.98 -9.84 -3.89
C LEU A 1 -9.98 -10.89 -4.34
N ASN A 2 -10.65 -10.70 -5.48
CA ASN A 2 -11.64 -11.66 -6.01
C ASN A 2 -12.74 -12.06 -4.99
N GLY A 3 -13.21 -11.08 -4.21
CA GLY A 3 -14.24 -11.32 -3.18
C GLY A 3 -13.77 -12.06 -1.93
N GLN A 4 -12.47 -12.37 -1.81
CA GLN A 4 -11.87 -12.97 -0.62
C GLN A 4 -10.87 -12.00 0.02
N PRO A 5 -10.57 -12.10 1.33
CA PRO A 5 -9.39 -11.45 1.89
C PRO A 5 -8.16 -11.86 1.10
N GLY A 6 -7.30 -10.89 0.74
CA GLY A 6 -6.02 -11.22 0.10
C GLY A 6 -5.16 -12.03 1.07
N ALA A 7 -4.25 -12.85 0.54
CA ALA A 7 -3.18 -13.39 1.38
C ALA A 7 -2.34 -12.23 1.91
N ILE A 8 -2.34 -12.02 3.22
CA ILE A 8 -1.48 -11.04 3.87
C ILE A 8 -0.32 -11.83 4.45
N ALA A 9 0.89 -11.65 3.89
CA ALA A 9 2.10 -12.13 4.54
C ALA A 9 2.32 -11.27 5.80
N GLY A 10 2.66 -11.91 6.93
CA GLY A 10 2.87 -11.21 8.20
C GLY A 10 1.59 -10.72 8.89
N GLN A 11 1.72 -9.65 9.68
CA GLN A 11 0.63 -9.01 10.42
C GLN A 11 0.42 -7.61 9.82
N PRO A 12 -0.72 -7.31 9.18
CA PRO A 12 -0.92 -6.01 8.54
C PRO A 12 -0.93 -4.91 9.59
N GLU A 13 -0.21 -3.84 9.33
CA GLU A 13 -0.22 -2.67 10.20
C GLU A 13 -1.43 -1.79 9.90
N THR A 14 -1.89 -1.06 10.92
CA THR A 14 -2.89 0.01 10.81
C THR A 14 -2.31 1.25 11.45
N ARG A 15 -2.65 2.42 10.88
CA ARG A 15 -2.23 3.68 11.46
C ARG A 15 -3.14 4.12 12.59
N TYR A 16 -2.55 4.44 13.74
CA TYR A 16 -3.24 4.93 14.93
C TYR A 16 -2.65 6.25 15.40
N PHE A 17 -3.49 7.05 16.06
CA PHE A 17 -3.03 8.04 17.01
C PHE A 17 -3.17 7.46 18.41
N MET A 18 -2.04 7.32 19.10
CA MET A 18 -1.94 6.83 20.47
C MET A 18 -1.72 8.02 21.42
N GLU A 19 -2.77 8.42 22.14
CA GLU A 19 -2.69 9.51 23.12
C GLU A 19 -1.87 9.07 24.34
N VAL A 20 -0.76 9.77 24.57
CA VAL A 20 0.16 9.57 25.69
C VAL A 20 0.40 10.96 26.29
N PRO A 21 -0.33 11.33 27.36
CA PRO A 21 -0.26 12.68 27.94
C PRO A 21 1.13 13.07 28.47
N THR A 22 1.93 12.07 28.86
CA THR A 22 3.29 12.25 29.39
C THR A 22 4.27 11.32 28.66
N PRO A 23 4.72 11.66 27.44
CA PRO A 23 5.75 10.93 26.73
C PRO A 23 7.04 10.82 27.56
N ASN A 24 7.65 9.64 27.58
CA ASN A 24 8.89 9.37 28.33
C ASN A 24 9.69 8.23 27.66
N ASP A 25 10.85 7.91 28.23
CA ASP A 25 11.74 6.86 27.71
C ASP A 25 11.10 5.46 27.73
N GLU A 26 10.21 5.18 28.69
CA GLU A 26 9.49 3.90 28.77
C GLU A 26 8.61 3.69 27.54
N VAL A 27 7.88 4.74 27.11
CA VAL A 27 7.05 4.68 25.90
C VAL A 27 7.92 4.44 24.66
N GLY A 28 9.04 5.17 24.55
CA GLY A 28 9.99 5.01 23.43
C GLY A 28 10.58 3.60 23.36
N GLN A 29 10.94 3.01 24.50
CA GLN A 29 11.42 1.63 24.57
C GLN A 29 10.33 0.62 24.19
N ALA A 30 9.10 0.83 24.66
CA ALA A 30 7.97 -0.03 24.33
C ALA A 30 7.65 -0.01 22.82
N LEU A 31 7.66 1.17 22.19
CA LEU A 31 7.51 1.32 20.73
C LEU A 31 8.54 0.48 19.97
N ARG A 32 9.82 0.60 20.33
CA ARG A 32 10.90 -0.19 19.72
C ARG A 32 10.73 -1.71 19.96
N GLN A 33 10.37 -2.11 21.18
CA GLN A 33 10.16 -3.54 21.52
C GLN A 33 8.99 -4.17 20.77
N GLN A 34 7.94 -3.40 20.49
CA GLN A 34 6.80 -3.83 19.68
C GLN A 34 7.03 -3.70 18.17
N GLY A 35 8.23 -3.29 17.75
CA GLY A 35 8.58 -3.14 16.34
C GLY A 35 7.89 -1.95 15.65
N VAL A 36 7.41 -0.97 16.41
CA VAL A 36 6.83 0.26 15.86
C VAL A 36 7.96 1.19 15.44
N VAL A 37 8.02 1.48 14.13
CA VAL A 37 9.10 2.26 13.52
C VAL A 37 8.52 3.43 12.74
N ASP A 38 9.12 4.62 12.92
CA ASP A 38 8.87 5.78 12.07
C ASP A 38 10.00 5.90 11.05
N TYR A 39 9.72 5.56 9.79
CA TYR A 39 10.73 5.58 8.73
C TYR A 39 11.10 7.00 8.24
N THR A 40 10.41 8.04 8.74
CA THR A 40 10.75 9.43 8.45
C THR A 40 11.74 10.01 9.46
N SER A 41 11.95 9.34 10.60
CA SER A 41 12.96 9.73 11.58
C SER A 41 14.30 9.01 11.36
N PRO A 42 15.45 9.70 11.53
CA PRO A 42 16.77 9.11 11.29
C PRO A 42 17.08 7.86 12.12
N ASP A 43 16.49 7.74 13.30
CA ASP A 43 16.70 6.64 14.23
C ASP A 43 15.55 5.63 14.25
N GLY A 44 14.54 5.82 13.39
CA GLY A 44 13.38 4.95 13.29
C GLY A 44 12.40 5.08 14.46
N THR A 45 12.60 6.01 15.39
CA THR A 45 11.75 6.13 16.59
C THR A 45 10.59 7.09 16.31
N PRO A 46 9.34 6.69 16.59
CA PRO A 46 8.21 7.61 16.55
C PRO A 46 8.40 8.76 17.55
N VAL A 47 8.13 9.99 17.10
CA VAL A 47 8.26 11.20 17.92
C VAL A 47 6.89 11.63 18.44
N ALA A 48 6.82 12.03 19.70
CA ALA A 48 5.59 12.54 20.28
C ALA A 48 5.23 13.92 19.69
N GLY A 49 3.96 14.14 19.42
CA GLY A 49 3.43 15.37 18.87
C GLY A 49 1.95 15.57 19.19
N PRO A 50 1.41 16.76 18.87
CA PRO A 50 -0.02 17.01 19.00
C PRO A 50 -0.80 16.11 18.02
N ASN A 51 -2.00 15.70 18.42
CA ASN A 51 -2.91 14.92 17.59
C ASN A 51 -3.16 15.67 16.29
N PRO A 52 -2.77 15.14 15.13
CA PRO A 52 -2.89 15.87 13.88
C PRO A 52 -4.33 16.23 13.50
N LYS A 53 -5.34 15.54 14.04
CA LYS A 53 -6.76 15.83 13.76
C LYS A 53 -7.27 17.09 14.45
N ASN A 54 -6.77 17.41 15.65
CA ASN A 54 -7.33 18.48 16.50
C ASN A 54 -6.29 19.41 17.13
N GLY A 55 -5.00 19.08 17.03
CA GLY A 55 -3.88 19.88 17.52
C GLY A 55 -3.68 19.92 19.04
N THR A 56 -4.46 19.17 19.84
CA THR A 56 -4.51 19.39 21.31
C THR A 56 -4.04 18.22 22.16
N GLN A 57 -4.36 16.98 21.80
CA GLN A 57 -3.93 15.79 22.57
C GLN A 57 -2.46 15.46 22.26
N LEU A 58 -1.62 15.25 23.28
CA LEU A 58 -0.24 14.82 23.07
C LEU A 58 -0.18 13.29 22.91
N GLY A 59 0.61 12.81 21.95
CA GLY A 59 0.72 11.38 21.68
C GLY A 59 1.61 11.06 20.49
N TYR A 60 1.43 9.88 19.92
CA TYR A 60 2.22 9.39 18.80
C TYR A 60 1.33 8.99 17.64
N VAL A 61 1.75 9.30 16.42
CA VAL A 61 1.24 8.60 15.23
C VAL A 61 2.07 7.33 15.08
N ILE A 62 1.41 6.18 15.08
CA ILE A 62 2.08 4.88 15.01
C ILE A 62 1.43 4.02 13.93
N ASP A 63 2.26 3.32 13.18
CA ASP A 63 1.85 2.24 12.28
C ASP A 63 2.21 0.93 13.00
N CYS A 64 1.22 0.11 13.34
CA CYS A 64 1.48 -1.08 14.16
C CYS A 64 0.54 -2.24 13.88
N THR A 65 1.02 -3.45 14.20
CA THR A 65 0.28 -4.70 14.05
C THR A 65 -0.86 -4.82 15.07
N PRO A 66 -1.85 -5.70 14.86
CA PRO A 66 -2.91 -5.94 15.83
C PRO A 66 -2.38 -6.38 17.21
N ALA A 67 -1.29 -7.14 17.24
CA ALA A 67 -0.65 -7.56 18.49
C ALA A 67 -0.04 -6.37 19.25
N ALA A 68 0.65 -5.48 18.55
CA ALA A 68 1.21 -4.25 19.14
C ALA A 68 0.09 -3.32 19.63
N TYR A 69 -0.99 -3.16 18.86
CA TYR A 69 -2.19 -2.42 19.28
C TYR A 69 -2.75 -2.97 20.61
N GLU A 70 -2.95 -4.29 20.71
CA GLU A 70 -3.46 -4.93 21.92
C GLU A 70 -2.49 -4.83 23.11
N TYR A 71 -1.18 -4.75 22.85
CA TYR A 71 -0.18 -4.46 23.87
C TYR A 71 -0.31 -3.03 24.39
N PHE A 72 -0.33 -2.02 23.50
CA PHE A 72 -0.37 -0.60 23.89
C PHE A 72 -1.67 -0.22 24.60
N LYS A 73 -2.79 -0.80 24.17
CA LYS A 73 -4.11 -0.59 24.80
C LYS A 73 -4.16 -0.95 26.28
N LYS A 74 -3.25 -1.82 26.75
CA LYS A 74 -3.16 -2.27 28.15
C LYS A 74 -2.21 -1.45 29.00
N GLN A 75 -1.46 -0.52 28.41
CA GLN A 75 -0.43 0.23 29.11
C GLN A 75 -1.03 1.40 29.89
N PRO A 76 -0.60 1.64 31.14
CA PRO A 76 -1.18 2.68 31.99
C PRO A 76 -0.91 4.11 31.48
N TYR A 77 0.13 4.29 30.66
CA TYR A 77 0.50 5.57 30.06
C TYR A 77 -0.27 5.89 28.77
N VAL A 78 -1.03 4.94 28.22
CA VAL A 78 -1.87 5.15 27.02
C VAL A 78 -3.27 5.53 27.45
N LYS A 79 -3.70 6.75 27.10
CA LYS A 79 -5.04 7.25 27.41
C LYS A 79 -6.08 6.83 26.38
N SER A 80 -5.71 6.84 25.10
CA SER A 80 -6.55 6.38 23.99
C SER A 80 -5.69 5.90 22.83
N ILE A 81 -6.24 5.02 22.01
CA ILE A 81 -5.62 4.60 20.75
C ILE A 81 -6.73 4.49 19.69
N GLU A 82 -6.68 5.38 18.72
CA GLU A 82 -7.74 5.56 17.73
C GLU A 82 -7.17 5.44 16.33
N VAL A 83 -7.93 4.82 15.42
CA VAL A 83 -7.54 4.75 14.01
C VAL A 83 -7.34 6.17 13.49
N TYR A 84 -6.15 6.41 12.94
CA TYR A 84 -5.75 7.70 12.41
C TYR A 84 -5.55 7.58 10.91
N ASP A 85 -6.42 8.24 10.17
CA ASP A 85 -6.28 8.41 8.73
C ASP A 85 -6.20 9.92 8.45
N PRO A 86 -5.00 10.45 8.10
CA PRO A 86 -4.83 11.87 7.81
C PRO A 86 -5.63 12.36 6.61
N ASN A 87 -5.88 11.48 5.63
CA ASN A 87 -6.24 11.90 4.28
C ASN A 87 -7.66 11.51 3.88
N GLY A 88 -8.33 10.66 4.66
CA GLY A 88 -9.63 10.14 4.23
C GLY A 88 -9.47 9.11 3.11
N PRO A 89 -10.51 8.88 2.30
CA PRO A 89 -10.37 8.14 1.05
C PRO A 89 -9.24 8.71 0.20
N ASP A 90 -8.29 7.87 -0.18
CA ASP A 90 -7.11 8.31 -0.92
C ASP A 90 -7.41 8.22 -2.43
N ALA A 91 -7.65 9.38 -3.04
CA ALA A 91 -7.96 9.50 -4.47
C ALA A 91 -6.81 9.04 -5.39
N ARG A 92 -5.64 8.73 -4.83
CA ARG A 92 -4.46 8.19 -5.52
C ARG A 92 -4.42 6.66 -5.46
N LEU A 93 -5.46 6.01 -4.95
CA LEU A 93 -5.50 4.55 -4.95
C LEU A 93 -6.04 4.05 -6.28
N PHE A 94 -5.35 3.07 -6.83
CA PHE A 94 -5.90 2.21 -7.87
C PHE A 94 -7.16 1.53 -7.32
N PRO A 95 -8.25 1.41 -8.09
CA PRO A 95 -8.44 1.83 -9.48
C PRO A 95 -9.05 3.23 -9.64
N ASP A 96 -9.27 3.97 -8.55
CA ASP A 96 -9.88 5.30 -8.63
C ASP A 96 -8.97 6.28 -9.39
N ALA A 97 -7.66 6.15 -9.20
CA ALA A 97 -6.65 6.61 -10.14
C ALA A 97 -6.04 5.40 -10.87
N ALA A 98 -6.48 5.18 -12.11
CA ALA A 98 -6.15 3.97 -12.87
C ALA A 98 -4.75 3.98 -13.48
N ASP A 99 -4.18 5.18 -13.67
CA ASP A 99 -2.87 5.38 -14.25
C ASP A 99 -2.18 6.53 -13.52
N LEU A 100 -1.55 6.20 -12.39
CA LEU A 100 -0.72 7.13 -11.64
C LEU A 100 0.65 7.24 -12.28
N HIS A 101 0.92 8.43 -12.80
CA HIS A 101 2.22 8.81 -13.31
C HIS A 101 2.72 10.05 -12.61
N TYR A 102 4.01 10.06 -12.32
CA TYR A 102 4.72 11.25 -11.89
C TYR A 102 5.50 11.79 -13.09
N VAL A 103 5.24 13.05 -13.46
CA VAL A 103 6.02 13.76 -14.48
C VAL A 103 6.68 14.94 -13.79
N GLU A 104 8.01 15.00 -13.85
CA GLU A 104 8.81 16.07 -13.23
C GLU A 104 8.54 16.25 -11.72
N GLY A 105 8.25 15.15 -11.01
CA GLY A 105 7.93 15.17 -9.58
C GLY A 105 6.50 15.64 -9.26
N ASN A 106 5.71 16.04 -10.25
CA ASN A 106 4.30 16.35 -10.09
C ASN A 106 3.45 15.12 -10.41
N GLN A 107 2.49 14.83 -9.53
CA GLN A 107 1.52 13.78 -9.76
C GLN A 107 0.56 14.19 -10.88
N ILE A 108 0.42 13.34 -11.89
CA ILE A 108 -0.56 13.52 -12.96
C ILE A 108 -1.50 12.31 -12.98
N ASN A 109 -2.76 12.54 -12.60
CA ASN A 109 -3.81 11.54 -12.72
C ASN A 109 -4.52 11.71 -14.08
N ASN A 110 -3.98 11.10 -15.13
CA ASN A 110 -4.57 11.24 -16.46
C ASN A 110 -5.82 10.36 -16.65
N VAL A 111 -6.02 9.36 -15.79
CA VAL A 111 -7.13 8.41 -15.89
C VAL A 111 -7.75 8.19 -14.52
N LEU A 112 -8.96 8.72 -14.34
CA LEU A 112 -9.73 8.61 -13.11
C LEU A 112 -11.00 7.78 -13.34
N SER A 113 -11.32 6.91 -12.39
CA SER A 113 -12.59 6.19 -12.37
C SER A 113 -13.75 7.19 -12.19
N ILE A 114 -14.77 7.12 -13.05
CA ILE A 114 -15.99 7.91 -12.85
C ILE A 114 -16.89 7.33 -11.74
N THR A 115 -16.59 6.12 -11.28
CA THR A 115 -17.23 5.47 -10.14
C THR A 115 -16.15 5.25 -9.07
N PRO A 116 -15.83 6.28 -8.27
CA PRO A 116 -14.84 6.16 -7.22
C PRO A 116 -15.34 5.23 -6.12
N ARG A 117 -14.44 4.42 -5.58
CA ARG A 117 -14.69 3.47 -4.49
C ARG A 117 -14.46 4.07 -3.12
N GLY A 118 -13.66 5.12 -3.05
CA GLY A 118 -13.36 5.79 -1.78
C GLY A 118 -12.61 4.89 -0.80
N TRP A 119 -11.79 3.98 -1.33
CA TRP A 119 -10.95 3.08 -0.54
C TRP A 119 -9.85 3.84 0.20
N ARG A 120 -9.29 3.18 1.21
CA ARG A 120 -8.19 3.67 2.03
C ARG A 120 -7.01 2.73 1.92
N VAL A 121 -5.83 3.22 2.28
CA VAL A 121 -4.62 2.40 2.35
C VAL A 121 -4.82 1.23 3.30
N ASP A 122 -5.55 1.41 4.40
CA ASP A 122 -5.84 0.40 5.43
C ASP A 122 -7.13 -0.39 5.18
N ASP A 123 -8.05 0.15 4.37
CA ASP A 123 -9.31 -0.49 3.98
C ASP A 123 -9.44 -0.49 2.45
N TYR A 124 -8.86 -1.52 1.84
CA TYR A 124 -8.69 -1.62 0.39
C TYR A 124 -9.43 -2.82 -0.18
N GLY A 125 -10.27 -2.57 -1.19
CA GLY A 125 -10.97 -3.63 -1.91
C GLY A 125 -12.47 -3.70 -1.59
N PRO A 126 -13.18 -4.69 -2.16
CA PRO A 126 -12.66 -5.82 -2.94
C PRO A 126 -12.25 -5.44 -4.38
N LEU A 127 -11.08 -5.92 -4.80
CA LEU A 127 -10.56 -5.75 -6.16
C LEU A 127 -10.57 -7.09 -6.92
N PRO A 128 -11.24 -7.19 -8.08
CA PRO A 128 -11.12 -8.34 -8.98
C PRO A 128 -9.76 -8.34 -9.69
N VAL A 129 -8.98 -9.42 -9.54
CA VAL A 129 -7.70 -9.63 -10.23
C VAL A 129 -7.97 -10.51 -11.46
N PRO A 130 -7.69 -10.03 -12.68
CA PRO A 130 -7.94 -10.80 -13.89
C PRO A 130 -6.94 -11.96 -14.06
N HIS A 131 -7.34 -12.98 -14.82
CA HIS A 131 -6.47 -14.10 -15.18
C HIS A 131 -6.52 -14.38 -16.68
N LYS A 132 -5.50 -15.07 -17.19
CA LYS A 132 -5.38 -15.41 -18.61
C LYS A 132 -6.62 -16.17 -19.09
N GLY A 133 -7.17 -15.77 -20.23
CA GLY A 133 -8.34 -16.38 -20.85
C GLY A 133 -9.69 -15.89 -20.28
N GLN A 134 -9.67 -15.03 -19.26
CA GLN A 134 -10.89 -14.42 -18.76
C GLN A 134 -11.42 -13.37 -19.75
N THR A 135 -12.71 -13.44 -20.08
CA THR A 135 -13.40 -12.35 -20.78
C THR A 135 -14.02 -11.41 -19.75
N ILE A 136 -13.66 -10.13 -19.81
CA ILE A 136 -14.19 -9.07 -18.96
C ILE A 136 -15.22 -8.27 -19.75
N THR A 137 -16.44 -8.17 -19.23
CA THR A 137 -17.41 -7.17 -19.69
C THR A 137 -17.04 -5.81 -19.09
N LEU A 138 -16.75 -4.84 -19.96
CA LEU A 138 -16.32 -3.50 -19.57
C LEU A 138 -17.52 -2.55 -19.51
N SER A 139 -17.54 -1.75 -18.45
CA SER A 139 -18.52 -0.70 -18.19
C SER A 139 -17.82 0.49 -17.54
N PRO A 140 -18.48 1.67 -17.49
CA PRO A 140 -17.88 2.84 -16.86
C PRO A 140 -17.48 2.63 -15.40
N ALA A 141 -18.11 1.68 -14.70
CA ALA A 141 -17.83 1.37 -13.31
C ALA A 141 -16.54 0.54 -13.10
N ASN A 142 -16.10 -0.21 -14.11
CA ASN A 142 -14.95 -1.13 -13.99
C ASN A 142 -13.83 -0.89 -14.99
N ALA A 143 -14.05 -0.10 -16.05
CA ALA A 143 -13.10 0.14 -17.12
C ALA A 143 -11.74 0.64 -16.59
N ALA A 144 -11.77 1.51 -15.58
CA ALA A 144 -10.58 2.02 -14.89
C ALA A 144 -9.69 0.90 -14.31
N ILE A 145 -10.28 -0.19 -13.79
CA ILE A 145 -9.50 -1.34 -13.24
C ILE A 145 -8.61 -1.96 -14.33
N TYR A 146 -9.11 -2.03 -15.56
CA TYR A 146 -8.46 -2.79 -16.64
C TYR A 146 -7.74 -1.90 -17.65
N TYR A 147 -7.79 -0.57 -17.50
CA TYR A 147 -7.21 0.36 -18.47
C TYR A 147 -5.74 0.05 -18.75
N LYS A 148 -4.89 -0.01 -17.72
CA LYS A 148 -3.45 -0.25 -17.86
C LYS A 148 -3.11 -1.60 -18.50
N ILE A 149 -3.93 -2.63 -18.22
CA ILE A 149 -3.82 -3.95 -18.85
C ILE A 149 -3.99 -3.80 -20.36
N VAL A 150 -5.09 -3.17 -20.78
CA VAL A 150 -5.45 -3.04 -22.19
C VAL A 150 -4.50 -2.07 -22.92
N SER A 151 -4.14 -0.94 -22.29
CA SER A 151 -3.40 0.14 -22.95
C SER A 151 -1.88 -0.02 -22.93
N GLN A 152 -1.31 -0.67 -21.91
CA GLN A 152 0.15 -0.75 -21.73
C GLN A 152 0.65 -2.20 -21.78
N TYR A 153 0.08 -3.09 -20.98
CA TYR A 153 0.67 -4.42 -20.75
C TYR A 153 0.37 -5.45 -21.84
N GLU A 154 -0.75 -5.33 -22.56
CA GLU A 154 -1.13 -6.31 -23.59
C GLU A 154 -0.95 -5.79 -25.03
N HIS A 155 -0.18 -4.70 -25.18
CA HIS A 155 0.30 -4.14 -26.44
C HIS A 155 -0.78 -3.97 -27.52
N ASN A 156 -1.94 -3.44 -27.13
CA ASN A 156 -3.01 -3.16 -28.08
C ASN A 156 -2.81 -1.78 -28.73
N ASP A 157 -3.06 -1.70 -30.03
CA ASP A 157 -3.01 -0.43 -30.76
C ASP A 157 -4.29 0.40 -30.57
N ASN A 158 -4.14 1.72 -30.73
CA ASN A 158 -5.23 2.71 -30.77
C ASN A 158 -6.15 2.67 -29.54
N VAL A 159 -5.56 2.42 -28.36
CA VAL A 159 -6.27 2.47 -27.08
C VAL A 159 -6.15 3.86 -26.46
N LYS A 160 -7.25 4.42 -25.97
CA LYS A 160 -7.27 5.68 -25.22
C LYS A 160 -8.35 5.66 -24.15
N TRP A 161 -8.21 6.53 -23.15
CA TRP A 161 -9.24 6.77 -22.15
C TRP A 161 -10.22 7.85 -22.63
N ASP A 162 -11.52 7.62 -22.44
CA ASP A 162 -12.55 8.65 -22.57
C ASP A 162 -13.02 9.09 -21.19
N ALA A 163 -12.57 10.28 -20.76
CA ALA A 163 -12.92 10.84 -19.46
C ALA A 163 -14.40 11.24 -19.33
N ALA A 164 -15.11 11.49 -20.44
CA ALA A 164 -16.52 11.88 -20.39
C ALA A 164 -17.41 10.67 -20.11
N THR A 165 -17.07 9.51 -20.67
CA THR A 165 -17.86 8.27 -20.51
C THR A 165 -17.29 7.31 -19.47
N GLY A 166 -16.04 7.51 -19.05
CA GLY A 166 -15.33 6.59 -18.17
C GLY A 166 -15.00 5.25 -18.83
N MET A 167 -14.85 5.24 -20.16
CA MET A 167 -14.64 4.02 -20.93
C MET A 167 -13.25 3.95 -21.55
N ILE A 168 -12.75 2.72 -21.71
CA ILE A 168 -11.64 2.44 -22.61
C ILE A 168 -12.18 2.51 -24.04
N MET A 169 -11.50 3.26 -24.90
CA MET A 169 -11.79 3.33 -26.32
C MET A 169 -10.72 2.58 -27.09
N GLN A 170 -11.12 1.77 -28.07
CA GLN A 170 -10.20 1.14 -29.02
C GLN A 170 -10.70 1.40 -30.44
N ASN A 171 -9.85 1.96 -31.30
CA ASN A 171 -10.24 2.39 -32.66
C ASN A 171 -11.49 3.29 -32.65
N ASP A 172 -11.49 4.28 -31.75
CA ASP A 172 -12.57 5.27 -31.55
C ASP A 172 -13.95 4.71 -31.18
N LYS A 173 -14.02 3.45 -30.75
CA LYS A 173 -15.24 2.82 -30.24
C LYS A 173 -15.07 2.40 -28.78
N PRO A 174 -16.13 2.49 -27.95
CA PRO A 174 -16.08 1.97 -26.60
C PRO A 174 -15.80 0.46 -26.61
N LEU A 175 -14.77 0.06 -25.88
CA LEU A 175 -14.45 -1.35 -25.66
C LEU A 175 -15.35 -1.89 -24.56
N THR A 176 -16.27 -2.79 -24.92
CA THR A 176 -17.29 -3.33 -24.01
C THR A 176 -17.00 -4.77 -23.57
N SER A 177 -16.05 -5.43 -24.20
CA SER A 177 -15.60 -6.78 -23.86
C SER A 177 -14.11 -6.93 -24.18
N TYR A 178 -13.36 -7.61 -23.32
CA TYR A 178 -11.94 -7.82 -23.50
C TYR A 178 -11.49 -9.20 -23.01
N LEU A 179 -10.68 -9.89 -23.82
CA LEU A 179 -10.07 -11.18 -23.47
C LEU A 179 -8.67 -10.94 -22.90
N ILE A 180 -8.47 -11.29 -21.63
CA ILE A 180 -7.19 -11.17 -20.94
C ILE A 180 -6.17 -12.17 -21.53
N LYS A 181 -5.01 -11.69 -21.97
CA LYS A 181 -3.99 -12.49 -22.69
C LYS A 181 -2.95 -13.12 -21.77
N GLN A 182 -2.75 -12.59 -20.55
CA GLN A 182 -1.80 -13.12 -19.57
C GLN A 182 -2.31 -13.05 -18.12
N ASN A 183 -1.61 -13.69 -17.18
CA ASN A 183 -1.96 -13.59 -15.77
C ASN A 183 -1.52 -12.25 -15.18
N TYR A 184 -2.24 -11.81 -14.16
CA TYR A 184 -1.98 -10.58 -13.44
C TYR A 184 -1.95 -10.83 -11.95
N TYR A 185 -1.15 -10.04 -11.25
CA TYR A 185 -0.87 -10.19 -9.83
C TYR A 185 -1.09 -8.86 -9.13
N PHE A 186 -1.59 -8.94 -7.91
CA PHE A 186 -1.65 -7.83 -6.98
C PHE A 186 -0.54 -8.03 -5.96
N MET A 187 0.41 -7.10 -5.91
CA MET A 187 1.55 -7.13 -5.00
C MET A 187 1.37 -6.06 -3.93
N MET A 188 1.74 -6.40 -2.69
CA MET A 188 1.68 -5.49 -1.56
C MET A 188 2.94 -5.67 -0.72
N GLY A 189 3.54 -4.57 -0.30
CA GLY A 189 4.74 -4.61 0.55
C GLY A 189 4.37 -4.81 2.02
N ASP A 190 5.22 -5.55 2.74
CA ASP A 190 5.04 -5.81 4.17
C ASP A 190 5.03 -4.51 4.99
N ASN A 191 5.84 -3.52 4.59
CA ASN A 191 5.86 -2.18 5.20
C ASN A 191 4.72 -1.33 4.62
N ARG A 192 3.49 -1.63 5.05
CA ARG A 192 2.24 -1.20 4.42
C ARG A 192 2.16 0.31 4.18
N HIS A 193 2.47 1.13 5.18
CA HIS A 193 2.33 2.58 5.10
C HIS A 193 3.50 3.27 4.38
N ASN A 194 4.58 2.54 4.11
CA ASN A 194 5.76 3.00 3.39
C ASN A 194 6.06 2.15 2.15
N SER A 195 5.00 1.58 1.55
CA SER A 195 5.08 0.76 0.36
C SER A 195 4.20 1.37 -0.73
N GLU A 196 4.83 1.91 -1.76
CA GLU A 196 4.16 2.23 -3.01
C GLU A 196 4.02 0.94 -3.81
N ASP A 197 2.87 0.28 -3.67
CA ASP A 197 2.59 -1.03 -4.27
C ASP A 197 1.33 -1.06 -5.17
N SER A 198 0.77 -2.23 -5.49
CA SER A 198 -0.38 -2.36 -6.39
C SER A 198 -1.61 -1.58 -5.96
N ARG A 199 -1.70 -1.17 -4.69
CA ARG A 199 -2.73 -0.24 -4.21
C ARG A 199 -2.67 1.11 -4.91
N PHE A 200 -1.50 1.52 -5.41
CA PHE A 200 -1.27 2.77 -6.11
C PHE A 200 -1.12 2.56 -7.61
N TRP A 201 -0.21 1.69 -8.07
CA TRP A 201 0.13 1.58 -9.50
C TRP A 201 -0.54 0.42 -10.25
N GLY A 202 -1.43 -0.33 -9.59
CA GLY A 202 -2.26 -1.37 -10.19
C GLY A 202 -1.58 -2.74 -10.31
N PHE A 203 -2.02 -3.56 -11.26
CA PHE A 203 -1.55 -4.94 -11.39
C PHE A 203 -0.14 -5.06 -11.97
N VAL A 204 0.54 -6.15 -11.60
CA VAL A 204 1.79 -6.63 -12.21
C VAL A 204 1.45 -7.75 -13.21
N PRO A 205 1.83 -7.64 -14.50
CA PRO A 205 1.69 -8.74 -15.46
C PRO A 205 2.68 -9.89 -15.16
N GLU A 206 2.33 -11.11 -15.56
CA GLU A 206 3.14 -12.31 -15.37
C GLU A 206 4.56 -12.19 -15.96
N ASP A 207 4.68 -11.56 -17.13
CA ASP A 207 5.95 -11.37 -17.83
C ASP A 207 6.90 -10.36 -17.13
N HIS A 208 6.44 -9.63 -16.12
CA HIS A 208 7.28 -8.75 -15.29
C HIS A 208 7.80 -9.45 -14.02
N ILE A 209 7.39 -10.70 -13.77
CA ILE A 209 7.87 -11.48 -12.64
C ILE A 209 9.18 -12.18 -13.01
N VAL A 210 10.27 -11.77 -12.37
CA VAL A 210 11.60 -12.38 -12.57
C VAL A 210 11.78 -13.67 -11.77
N GLY A 211 11.26 -13.73 -10.54
CA GLY A 211 11.39 -14.92 -9.68
C GLY A 211 10.95 -14.70 -8.23
N LYS A 212 11.14 -15.74 -7.40
CA LYS A 212 10.85 -15.71 -5.96
C LYS A 212 12.14 -15.45 -5.17
N ALA A 213 12.10 -14.51 -4.22
CA ALA A 213 13.17 -14.36 -3.25
C ALA A 213 13.11 -15.51 -2.23
N VAL A 214 14.25 -16.19 -2.00
CA VAL A 214 14.28 -17.42 -1.17
C VAL A 214 15.25 -17.36 0.01
N LEU A 215 16.23 -16.45 0.00
CA LEU A 215 17.33 -16.46 0.96
C LEU A 215 17.91 -15.05 1.17
N ILE A 216 18.11 -14.67 2.44
CA ILE A 216 18.92 -13.50 2.80
C ILE A 216 20.38 -13.95 2.87
N TRP A 217 21.15 -13.72 1.81
CA TRP A 217 22.56 -14.12 1.77
C TRP A 217 23.49 -13.18 2.55
N LEU A 218 23.10 -11.92 2.71
CA LEU A 218 23.84 -10.90 3.48
C LEU A 218 22.87 -9.83 4.01
N SER A 219 23.14 -9.33 5.22
CA SER A 219 22.44 -8.18 5.78
C SER A 219 23.43 -7.28 6.54
N VAL A 220 23.44 -6.01 6.17
CA VAL A 220 24.38 -5.00 6.68
C VAL A 220 23.60 -3.84 7.28
N ASP A 221 24.02 -3.37 8.44
CA ASP A 221 23.55 -2.13 9.04
C ASP A 221 24.34 -0.95 8.48
N PRO A 222 23.72 0.00 7.76
CA PRO A 222 24.44 1.16 7.22
C PRO A 222 24.98 2.09 8.31
N PHE A 223 24.40 2.06 9.51
CA PHE A 223 24.77 2.89 10.66
C PHE A 223 25.54 2.12 11.73
N GLY A 224 25.68 0.80 11.57
CA GLY A 224 26.46 -0.04 12.48
C GLY A 224 27.94 0.32 12.45
N ASP A 225 28.58 0.34 13.62
CA ASP A 225 30.03 0.41 13.72
C ASP A 225 30.68 -0.81 13.05
N PHE A 226 31.99 -0.75 12.82
CA PHE A 226 32.73 -1.79 12.11
C PHE A 226 32.51 -3.21 12.68
N TRP A 227 32.32 -3.35 13.99
CA TRP A 227 32.15 -4.64 14.66
C TRP A 227 30.71 -5.15 14.65
N HIS A 228 29.73 -4.25 14.56
CA HIS A 228 28.29 -4.56 14.59
C HIS A 228 27.60 -4.34 13.23
N LYS A 229 28.38 -4.12 12.17
CA LYS A 229 27.88 -3.82 10.83
C LYS A 229 27.11 -4.98 10.20
N VAL A 230 27.46 -6.23 10.50
CA VAL A 230 26.78 -7.40 9.92
C VAL A 230 25.66 -7.85 10.85
N ARG A 231 24.44 -7.96 10.32
CA ARG A 231 23.26 -8.45 11.05
C ARG A 231 23.22 -9.98 10.98
N TRP A 232 24.09 -10.62 11.76
CA TRP A 232 24.29 -12.09 11.76
C TRP A 232 23.00 -12.89 11.96
N SER A 233 22.05 -12.38 12.74
CA SER A 233 20.76 -13.04 12.98
C SER A 233 19.89 -13.19 11.73
N ARG A 234 20.16 -12.43 10.66
CA ARG A 234 19.44 -12.50 9.37
C ARG A 234 20.18 -13.30 8.30
N LEU A 235 21.45 -13.64 8.53
CA LEU A 235 22.27 -14.32 7.55
C LEU A 235 21.71 -15.73 7.29
N PHE A 236 21.57 -16.08 6.02
CA PHE A 236 21.03 -17.34 5.52
C PHE A 236 19.63 -17.70 6.03
N ARG A 237 18.84 -16.72 6.46
CA ARG A 237 17.42 -16.95 6.70
C ARG A 237 16.69 -17.14 5.38
N THR A 238 15.87 -18.19 5.31
CA THR A 238 14.94 -18.41 4.22
C THR A 238 13.83 -17.37 4.25
N ILE A 239 13.26 -17.10 3.07
CA ILE A 239 12.09 -16.26 2.91
C ILE A 239 10.93 -17.20 2.59
N ASP A 240 9.91 -17.19 3.43
CA ASP A 240 8.72 -18.04 3.29
C ASP A 240 7.76 -17.46 2.23
#